data_AF-A0A958GBI4-F1
#
_entry.id   AF-A0A958GBI4-F1
#
_cell.length_a   1.000
_cell.length_b   1.000
_cell.length_c   1.000
_cell.angle_alpha   90.00
_cell.angle_beta   90.00
_cell.angle_gamma   90.00
#
_symmetry.space_group_name_H-M   'P 1'
#
loop_
_entity.id
_entity.type
_entity.pdbx_description
1 polymer ?
#
loop_
_entity_poly.entity_id
_entity_poly.type
_entity_poly.pdbx_seq_one_letter_code
_entity_poly.pdbx_strand_id
1 'polypeptide(L)'
;GHLLACWHDAGNAIGTPDPAELAAAKALSGLDHLFLDGKKFTVWSDVALSLDLGGYGKGYALDRAAETLREWDIECFLLHGGRSTVLAGAAPVRREGWPLTLSHPRNPQQQLTRLAL
;
A
#
# COMPACT_ATOMS: atom_id res chain seq x y z
N GLY A 1 10.80 -4.28 6.48
CA GLY A 1 11.99 -3.68 5.85
C GLY A 1 13.09 -4.71 5.62
N HIS A 2 13.64 -5.33 6.67
CA HIS A 2 14.81 -6.22 6.54
C HIS A 2 14.66 -7.36 5.54
N LEU A 3 13.51 -8.05 5.57
CA LEU A 3 13.24 -9.08 4.57
C LEU A 3 13.21 -8.49 3.15
N LEU A 4 12.52 -7.37 2.93
CA LEU A 4 12.52 -6.74 1.62
C LEU A 4 13.95 -6.38 1.17
N ALA A 5 14.74 -5.78 2.06
CA ALA A 5 16.12 -5.42 1.80
C ALA A 5 17.01 -6.62 1.46
N CYS A 6 16.83 -7.79 2.08
CA CYS A 6 17.65 -8.96 1.73
C CYS A 6 17.33 -9.54 0.34
N TRP A 7 16.12 -9.31 -0.17
CA TRP A 7 15.75 -9.70 -1.53
C TRP A 7 16.14 -8.67 -2.60
N HIS A 8 16.64 -7.49 -2.19
CA HIS A 8 17.12 -6.44 -3.08
C HIS A 8 18.63 -6.31 -2.99
N ASP A 9 19.34 -6.36 -4.12
CA ASP A 9 20.76 -6.04 -4.14
C ASP A 9 20.99 -4.53 -3.98
N ALA A 10 22.26 -4.11 -3.93
CA ALA A 10 22.64 -2.69 -3.78
C ALA A 10 22.09 -1.77 -4.91
N GLY A 11 21.60 -2.34 -6.02
CA GLY A 11 20.96 -1.65 -7.13
C GLY A 11 19.43 -1.80 -7.17
N ASN A 12 18.81 -2.34 -6.11
CA ASN A 12 17.39 -2.72 -6.03
C ASN A 12 16.95 -3.84 -7.00
N ALA A 13 17.88 -4.57 -7.62
CA ALA A 13 17.51 -5.74 -8.41
C ALA A 13 17.11 -6.90 -7.48
N ILE A 14 16.19 -7.75 -7.94
CA ILE A 14 15.73 -8.89 -7.15
C ILE A 14 16.81 -9.97 -7.17
N GLY A 15 17.44 -10.19 -6.02
CA GLY A 15 18.42 -11.25 -5.79
C GLY A 15 17.84 -12.36 -4.90
N THR A 16 18.55 -13.49 -4.83
CA THR A 16 18.21 -14.58 -3.90
C THR A 16 19.16 -14.47 -2.69
N PRO A 17 18.67 -14.08 -1.49
CA PRO A 17 19.51 -14.02 -0.30
C PRO A 17 19.98 -15.42 0.09
N ASP A 18 21.16 -15.50 0.72
CA ASP A 18 21.60 -16.76 1.29
C ASP A 18 20.78 -17.12 2.56
N PRO A 19 20.79 -18.40 3.00
CA PRO A 19 20.01 -18.81 4.16
C PRO A 19 20.36 -18.08 5.47
N ALA A 20 21.60 -17.64 5.65
CA ALA A 20 22.06 -16.95 6.85
C ALA A 20 21.58 -15.49 6.86
N GLU A 21 21.66 -14.79 5.73
CA GLU A 21 21.10 -13.45 5.54
C GLU A 21 19.59 -13.45 5.78
N LEU A 22 18.88 -14.43 5.20
CA LEU A 22 17.45 -14.57 5.38
C LEU A 22 17.07 -14.85 6.84
N ALA A 23 17.84 -15.70 7.53
CA ALA A 23 17.63 -15.99 8.94
C ALA A 23 17.84 -14.74 9.82
N ALA A 24 18.90 -13.97 9.56
CA ALA A 24 19.17 -12.71 10.26
C ALA A 24 18.05 -11.68 10.02
N ALA A 25 17.60 -11.52 8.77
CA ALA A 25 16.50 -10.63 8.42
C ALA A 25 15.18 -11.02 9.09
N LYS A 26 14.90 -12.33 9.20
CA LYS A 26 13.73 -12.87 9.91
C LYS A 26 13.78 -12.58 11.40
N ALA A 27 14.95 -12.73 12.04
CA ALA A 27 15.11 -12.47 13.47
C ALA A 27 14.85 -10.99 13.86
N LEU A 28 14.95 -10.08 12.90
CA LEU A 28 14.66 -8.65 13.06
C LEU A 28 13.30 -8.22 12.50
N SER A 29 12.42 -9.18 12.16
CA SER A 29 11.14 -8.92 11.50
C SER A 29 9.99 -9.52 12.30
N GLY A 30 8.97 -8.71 12.57
CA GLY A 30 7.75 -9.15 13.25
C GLY A 30 7.02 -7.98 13.88
N LEU A 31 5.69 -8.05 13.97
CA LEU A 31 4.90 -7.03 14.66
C LEU A 31 5.06 -7.11 16.18
N ASP A 32 5.44 -8.27 16.71
CA ASP A 32 5.69 -8.47 18.14
C ASP A 32 6.84 -7.61 18.68
N HIS A 33 7.71 -7.13 17.79
CA HIS A 33 8.79 -6.20 18.08
C HIS A 33 8.38 -4.73 18.05
N LEU A 34 7.14 -4.41 17.66
CA LEU A 34 6.65 -3.05 17.50
C LEU A 34 5.67 -2.70 18.62
N PHE A 35 6.04 -1.72 19.43
CA PHE A 35 5.24 -1.27 20.56
C PHE A 35 4.74 0.15 20.31
N LEU A 36 3.46 0.37 20.61
CA LEU A 36 2.78 1.66 20.44
C LEU A 36 2.14 2.11 21.74
N ASP A 37 2.37 3.35 22.13
CA ASP A 37 1.61 4.04 23.18
C ASP A 37 0.82 5.18 22.52
N GLY A 38 -0.47 4.94 22.30
CA GLY A 38 -1.38 5.90 21.68
C GLY A 38 -1.68 7.13 22.54
N LYS A 39 -1.45 7.08 23.86
CA LYS A 39 -1.65 8.25 24.74
C LYS A 39 -0.45 9.19 24.68
N LYS A 40 0.75 8.63 24.57
CA LYS A 40 2.00 9.39 24.47
C LYS A 40 2.44 9.68 23.04
N PHE A 41 1.75 9.10 22.05
CA PHE A 41 2.15 9.15 20.64
C PHE A 41 3.58 8.66 20.40
N THR A 42 4.00 7.62 21.14
CA THR A 42 5.35 7.06 21.03
C THR A 42 5.31 5.67 20.41
N VAL A 43 6.31 5.39 19.58
CA VAL A 43 6.54 4.08 18.96
C VAL A 43 7.98 3.67 19.24
N TRP A 44 8.19 2.41 19.62
CA TRP A 44 9.53 1.86 19.83
C TRP A 44 9.59 0.39 19.45
N SER A 45 10.82 -0.13 19.36
CA SER A 45 11.08 -1.55 19.11
C SER A 45 12.19 -2.07 20.02
N ASP A 46 12.14 -3.36 20.34
CA ASP A 46 13.15 -4.08 21.12
C ASP A 46 14.29 -4.63 20.25
N VAL A 47 14.08 -4.69 18.93
CA VAL A 47 15.11 -4.97 17.92
C VAL A 47 15.34 -3.76 17.03
N ALA A 48 16.39 -3.79 16.22
CA ALA A 48 16.63 -2.80 15.17
C ALA A 48 15.63 -2.98 14.02
N LEU A 49 14.34 -2.71 14.25
CA LEU A 49 13.27 -2.93 13.29
C LEU A 49 13.39 -1.98 12.09
N SER A 50 13.04 -2.47 10.91
CA SER A 50 12.91 -1.65 9.69
C SER A 50 11.47 -1.73 9.18
N LEU A 51 10.76 -0.60 9.23
CA LEU A 51 9.38 -0.49 8.77
C LEU A 51 9.35 -0.28 7.25
N ASP A 52 8.49 -1.04 6.57
CA ASP A 52 8.14 -0.81 5.18
C ASP A 52 6.63 -0.56 5.09
N LEU A 53 6.24 0.56 4.49
CA LEU A 53 4.84 0.95 4.31
C LEU A 53 4.40 0.79 2.85
N GLY A 54 5.15 0.08 2.00
CA GLY A 54 4.86 -0.04 0.57
C GLY A 54 3.48 -0.66 0.29
N GLY A 55 3.05 -1.58 1.15
CA GLY A 55 1.73 -2.21 1.08
C GLY A 55 0.57 -1.38 1.63
N TYR A 56 0.84 -0.29 2.37
CA TYR A 56 -0.19 0.49 3.07
C TYR A 56 -0.28 1.95 2.57
N GLY A 57 0.87 2.56 2.25
CA GLY A 57 1.01 4.00 2.06
C GLY A 57 0.14 4.59 0.94
N LYS A 58 -0.12 3.84 -0.14
CA LYS A 58 -0.99 4.31 -1.22
C LYS A 58 -2.43 4.45 -0.76
N GLY A 59 -2.95 3.46 -0.01
CA GLY A 59 -4.30 3.52 0.56
C GLY A 59 -4.45 4.72 1.48
N TYR A 60 -3.52 4.87 2.43
CA TYR A 60 -3.48 6.02 3.33
C TYR A 60 -3.41 7.37 2.59
N ALA A 61 -2.60 7.47 1.53
CA ALA A 61 -2.52 8.68 0.72
C ALA A 61 -3.84 8.99 0.01
N LEU A 62 -4.56 7.97 -0.48
CA LEU A 62 -5.89 8.18 -1.07
C LEU A 62 -6.90 8.62 -0.01
N ASP A 63 -6.87 8.02 1.18
CA ASP A 63 -7.76 8.39 2.28
C ASP A 63 -7.55 9.86 2.69
N ARG A 64 -6.29 10.31 2.76
CA ARG A 64 -5.96 11.71 3.04
C ARG A 64 -6.36 12.66 1.94
N ALA A 65 -6.14 12.28 0.67
CA ALA A 65 -6.60 13.07 -0.46
C ALA A 65 -8.13 13.20 -0.50
N ALA A 66 -8.88 12.12 -0.21
CA ALA A 66 -10.33 12.16 -0.15
C ALA A 66 -10.86 13.01 1.01
N GLU A 67 -10.20 13.00 2.17
CA GLU A 67 -10.53 13.91 3.27
C GLU A 67 -10.39 15.37 2.84
N THR A 68 -9.26 15.75 2.23
CA THR A 68 -9.05 17.11 1.72
C THR A 68 -10.09 17.51 0.67
N LEU A 69 -10.49 16.60 -0.23
CA LEU A 69 -11.53 16.89 -1.22
C LEU A 69 -12.89 17.13 -0.57
N ARG A 70 -13.27 16.34 0.45
CA ARG A 70 -14.52 16.53 1.19
C ARG A 70 -14.52 17.83 2.00
N GLU A 71 -13.38 18.21 2.57
CA GLU A 71 -13.22 19.53 3.22
C GLU A 71 -13.47 20.70 2.26
N TRP A 72 -13.33 20.49 0.94
CA TRP A 72 -13.61 21.47 -0.10
C TRP A 72 -14.99 21.28 -0.75
N ASP A 73 -15.89 20.49 -0.13
CA ASP A 73 -17.20 20.12 -0.64
C ASP A 73 -17.17 19.40 -2.01
N ILE A 74 -16.04 18.77 -2.35
CA ILE A 74 -15.88 17.97 -3.58
C ILE A 74 -16.22 16.52 -3.27
N GLU A 75 -17.47 16.13 -3.53
CA GLU A 75 -17.95 14.77 -3.31
C GLU A 75 -17.72 13.84 -4.51
N CYS A 76 -17.68 14.37 -5.73
CA CYS A 76 -17.60 13.57 -6.96
C CYS A 76 -16.13 13.44 -7.44
N PHE A 77 -15.44 12.37 -7.04
CA PHE A 77 -14.04 12.14 -7.42
C PHE A 77 -13.70 10.65 -7.62
N LEU A 78 -12.59 10.41 -8.33
CA LEU A 78 -11.92 9.11 -8.44
C LEU A 78 -10.42 9.31 -8.22
N LEU A 79 -9.86 8.66 -7.21
CA LEU A 79 -8.44 8.69 -6.88
C LEU A 79 -7.80 7.33 -7.19
N HIS A 80 -6.62 7.34 -7.80
CA HIS A 80 -5.97 6.13 -8.28
C HIS A 80 -4.49 6.06 -7.84
N GLY A 81 -4.17 5.14 -6.95
CA GLY A 81 -2.84 4.87 -6.38
C GLY A 81 -2.06 3.85 -7.20
N GLY A 82 -1.87 4.12 -8.50
CA GLY A 82 -1.32 3.14 -9.44
C GLY A 82 -2.24 1.91 -9.58
N ARG A 83 -1.73 0.79 -10.09
CA ARG A 83 -2.58 -0.34 -10.54
C ARG A 83 -3.26 -1.19 -9.44
N SER A 84 -3.08 -0.85 -8.16
CA SER A 84 -3.50 -1.72 -7.04
C SER A 84 -4.49 -1.08 -6.07
N THR A 85 -4.78 0.22 -6.21
CA THR A 85 -5.51 0.96 -5.18
C THR A 85 -6.32 2.07 -5.84
N VAL A 86 -7.60 2.11 -5.52
CA VAL A 86 -8.55 3.09 -6.06
C VAL A 86 -9.54 3.46 -4.96
N LEU A 87 -9.94 4.72 -4.92
CA LEU A 87 -10.92 5.26 -3.98
C LEU A 87 -11.86 6.18 -4.76
N ALA A 88 -13.17 5.96 -4.62
CA ALA A 88 -14.19 6.73 -5.30
C ALA A 88 -15.07 7.48 -4.28
N GLY A 89 -15.42 8.73 -4.61
CA GLY A 89 -16.49 9.47 -3.95
C GLY A 89 -17.83 9.19 -4.64
N ALA A 90 -18.73 10.17 -4.63
CA ALA A 90 -19.97 10.12 -5.40
C ALA A 90 -19.72 9.88 -6.89
N ALA A 91 -20.64 9.16 -7.52
CA ALA A 91 -20.62 8.91 -8.95
C ALA A 91 -20.91 10.21 -9.74
N PRO A 92 -20.36 10.36 -10.96
CA PRO A 92 -20.75 11.44 -11.86
C PRO A 92 -22.26 11.38 -12.18
N VAL A 93 -22.85 12.55 -12.44
CA VAL A 93 -24.27 12.66 -12.79
C VAL A 93 -24.62 11.73 -13.96
N ARG A 94 -25.72 10.97 -13.81
CA ARG A 94 -26.22 9.97 -14.78
C ARG A 94 -25.26 8.79 -15.03
N ARG A 95 -24.41 8.45 -14.06
CA ARG A 95 -23.67 7.19 -14.06
C ARG A 95 -23.97 6.37 -12.81
N GLU A 96 -23.93 5.06 -12.96
CA GLU A 96 -24.10 4.11 -11.85
C GLU A 96 -22.87 4.08 -10.92
N GLY A 97 -21.73 4.57 -11.41
CA GLY A 97 -20.48 4.62 -10.68
C GLY A 97 -19.31 5.04 -11.57
N TRP A 98 -18.12 5.11 -10.97
CA TRP A 98 -16.86 5.29 -11.65
C TRP A 98 -16.46 4.00 -12.37
N PRO A 99 -16.30 4.03 -13.71
CA PRO A 99 -16.00 2.82 -14.46
C PRO A 99 -14.54 2.39 -14.22
N LEU A 100 -14.38 1.15 -13.75
CA LEU A 100 -13.08 0.53 -13.55
C LEU A 100 -13.00 -0.83 -14.23
N THR A 101 -11.78 -1.27 -14.51
CA THR A 101 -11.52 -2.58 -15.09
C THR A 101 -10.52 -3.34 -14.24
N LEU A 102 -10.81 -4.61 -13.98
CA LEU A 102 -9.83 -5.53 -13.42
C LEU A 102 -9.15 -6.26 -14.58
N SER A 103 -7.84 -6.04 -14.74
CA SER A 103 -7.05 -6.70 -15.79
C SER A 103 -6.44 -8.01 -15.32
N HIS A 104 -6.18 -8.92 -16.26
CA HIS A 104 -5.50 -10.17 -15.96
C HIS A 104 -4.06 -9.91 -15.50
N PRO A 105 -3.58 -10.53 -14.39
CA PRO A 105 -2.30 -10.19 -13.78
C PRO A 105 -1.08 -10.50 -14.67
N ARG A 106 -1.20 -11.48 -15.58
CA ARG A 106 -0.14 -11.84 -16.55
C ARG A 106 -0.35 -11.27 -17.96
N ASN A 107 -1.48 -10.62 -18.21
CA ASN A 107 -1.81 -10.02 -19.51
C ASN A 107 -2.65 -8.75 -19.29
N PRO A 108 -2.02 -7.58 -19.05
CA PRO A 108 -2.73 -6.35 -18.69
C PRO A 108 -3.74 -5.86 -19.74
N GLN A 109 -3.59 -6.28 -21.01
CA GLN A 109 -4.51 -5.96 -22.11
C GLN A 109 -5.82 -6.76 -22.02
N GLN A 110 -5.81 -7.91 -21.36
CA GLN A 110 -7.01 -8.72 -21.14
C GLN A 110 -7.77 -8.20 -19.91
N GLN A 111 -8.98 -7.71 -20.15
CA GLN A 111 -9.92 -7.33 -19.08
C GLN A 111 -10.66 -8.57 -18.57
N LEU A 112 -10.64 -8.78 -17.25
CA LEU A 112 -11.38 -9.86 -16.59
C LEU A 112 -12.81 -9.45 -16.26
N THR A 113 -12.99 -8.22 -15.76
CA THR A 113 -14.30 -7.68 -15.45
C THR A 113 -14.30 -6.15 -15.46
N ARG A 114 -15.50 -5.56 -15.52
CA ARG A 114 -15.76 -4.14 -15.38
C ARG A 114 -16.56 -3.91 -14.11
N LEU A 115 -16.16 -2.91 -13.34
CA LEU A 115 -16.79 -2.49 -12.09
C LEU A 115 -17.32 -1.05 -12.25
N ALA A 116 -18.35 -0.72 -11.50
CA ALA A 116 -18.80 0.64 -11.27
C ALA A 116 -18.74 0.88 -9.76
N LEU A 117 -17.89 1.82 -9.33
CA LEU A 117 -17.75 2.23 -7.92
C LEU A 117 -18.59 3.45 -7.58
#